data_AF-A0A932ZV99-F1
#
_entry.id   AF-A0A932ZV99-F1
#
_cell.length_a   1.000
_cell.length_b   1.000
_cell.length_c   1.000
_cell.angle_alpha   90.00
_cell.angle_beta   90.00
_cell.angle_gamma   90.00
#
_symmetry.space_group_name_H-M   'P 1'
#
loop_
_entity.id
_entity.type
_entity.pdbx_description
1 polymer ?
#
loop_
_entity_poly.entity_id
_entity_poly.type
_entity_poly.pdbx_seq_one_letter_code
_entity_poly.pdbx_strand_id
1 'polypeptide(L)'
;MAIQVRSGNLHFEASLEDAKLVYRVLHRHLADNLDLMDCAFLDNLQGALQRKAQEEGVDIGHHTAWDLWLGNETPTPCEERVKGRKRLG
;
A
#
# COMPACT_ATOMS: atom_id res chain seq x y z
N MET A 1 -5.88 20.84 -6.84
CA MET A 1 -6.47 19.48 -6.93
C MET A 1 -6.87 19.25 -8.39
N ALA A 2 -6.05 18.56 -9.16
CA ALA A 2 -6.24 18.36 -10.60
C ALA A 2 -6.49 16.88 -10.88
N ILE A 3 -7.66 16.38 -10.47
CA ILE A 3 -8.13 15.08 -10.93
C ILE A 3 -8.59 15.28 -12.36
N GLN A 4 -7.94 14.61 -13.31
CA GLN A 4 -8.26 14.73 -14.73
C GLN A 4 -8.63 13.35 -15.28
N VAL A 5 -9.73 13.30 -16.05
CA VAL A 5 -10.08 12.12 -16.83
C VAL A 5 -9.50 12.30 -18.23
N ARG A 6 -8.62 11.39 -18.67
CA ARG A 6 -8.06 11.39 -20.01
C ARG A 6 -8.17 10.01 -20.63
N SER A 7 -8.89 9.90 -21.74
CA SER A 7 -9.03 8.65 -22.50
C SER A 7 -9.46 7.45 -21.64
N GLY A 8 -10.38 7.67 -20.69
CA GLY A 8 -10.86 6.63 -19.78
C GLY A 8 -9.98 6.36 -18.56
N ASN A 9 -8.83 7.03 -18.42
CA ASN A 9 -7.94 6.92 -17.26
C ASN A 9 -8.04 8.15 -16.36
N LEU A 10 -7.84 7.94 -15.06
CA LEU A 10 -7.76 9.01 -14.07
C LEU A 10 -6.31 9.38 -13.82
N HIS A 11 -5.99 10.65 -13.97
CA HIS A 11 -4.72 11.26 -13.59
C HIS A 11 -4.94 12.09 -12.32
N PHE A 12 -4.06 11.90 -11.35
CA PHE A 12 -4.09 12.62 -10.08
C PHE A 12 -2.73 13.26 -9.84
N GLU A 13 -2.75 14.52 -9.46
CA GLU A 13 -1.60 15.21 -8.88
C GLU A 13 -1.76 15.24 -7.36
N ALA A 14 -0.85 14.58 -6.66
CA ALA A 14 -0.81 14.50 -5.21
C ALA A 14 0.65 14.45 -4.74
N SER A 15 0.89 14.81 -3.47
CA SER A 15 2.19 14.59 -2.86
C SER A 15 2.44 13.10 -2.65
N LEU A 16 3.71 12.70 -2.52
CA LEU A 16 4.05 11.31 -2.21
C LEU A 16 3.46 10.87 -0.86
N GLU A 17 3.42 11.76 0.13
CA GLU A 17 2.87 11.46 1.46
C GLU A 17 1.35 11.25 1.41
N ASP A 18 0.62 12.03 0.61
CA ASP A 18 -0.82 11.80 0.39
C ASP A 18 -1.07 10.44 -0.29
N ALA A 19 -0.26 10.09 -1.29
CA ALA A 19 -0.35 8.80 -1.96
C ALA A 19 -0.10 7.62 -1.00
N LYS A 20 0.92 7.73 -0.13
CA LYS A 20 1.20 6.76 0.93
C LYS A 20 0.03 6.64 1.92
N LEU A 21 -0.55 7.76 2.35
CA LEU A 21 -1.72 7.77 3.22
C LEU A 21 -2.91 7.03 2.59
N VAL A 22 -3.28 7.37 1.35
CA VAL A 22 -4.39 6.74 0.64
C VAL A 22 -4.17 5.23 0.51
N TYR A 23 -2.96 4.83 0.10
CA TYR A 23 -2.60 3.41 0.02
C TYR A 23 -2.78 2.70 1.36
N ARG A 24 -2.23 3.26 2.45
CA ARG A 24 -2.32 2.65 3.79
C ARG A 24 -3.76 2.49 4.26
N VAL A 25 -4.61 3.49 4.04
CA VAL A 25 -6.02 3.42 4.41
C VAL A 25 -6.71 2.31 3.62
N LEU A 26 -6.58 2.30 2.29
CA LEU A 26 -7.21 1.28 1.44
C LEU A 26 -6.71 -0.13 1.76
N HIS A 27 -5.39 -0.30 1.88
CA HIS A 27 -4.77 -1.57 2.16
C HIS A 27 -5.17 -2.13 3.53
N ARG A 28 -5.35 -1.28 4.56
CA ARG A 28 -5.85 -1.71 5.88
C ARG A 28 -7.25 -2.33 5.80
N HIS A 29 -8.07 -1.88 4.85
CA HIS A 29 -9.45 -2.32 4.69
C HIS A 29 -9.63 -3.51 3.72
N LEU A 30 -8.54 -4.07 3.17
CA LEU A 30 -8.59 -5.22 2.25
C LEU A 30 -9.31 -6.44 2.85
N ALA A 31 -9.08 -6.73 4.13
CA ALA A 31 -9.68 -7.89 4.79
C ALA A 31 -11.21 -7.78 4.92
N ASP A 32 -11.72 -6.56 5.05
CA ASP A 32 -13.15 -6.27 5.21
C ASP A 32 -13.84 -5.96 3.86
N ASN A 33 -13.07 -5.73 2.79
CA ASN A 33 -13.55 -5.33 1.47
C ASN A 33 -12.75 -6.07 0.39
N LEU A 34 -13.07 -7.34 0.17
CA LEU A 34 -12.33 -8.20 -0.76
C LEU A 34 -12.31 -7.66 -2.21
N ASP A 35 -13.32 -6.89 -2.61
CA ASP A 35 -13.35 -6.22 -3.92
C ASP A 35 -12.17 -5.27 -4.14
N LEU A 36 -11.52 -4.79 -3.06
CA LEU A 36 -10.30 -4.01 -3.16
C LEU A 36 -9.09 -4.83 -3.65
N MET A 37 -9.10 -6.16 -3.51
CA MET A 37 -8.01 -7.03 -4.00
C MET A 37 -7.90 -7.02 -5.53
N ASP A 38 -9.03 -6.89 -6.23
CA ASP A 38 -9.08 -6.82 -7.69
C ASP A 38 -9.20 -5.37 -8.21
N CYS A 39 -9.00 -4.39 -7.32
CA CYS A 39 -9.12 -2.98 -7.65
C CYS A 39 -7.86 -2.49 -8.37
N ALA A 40 -7.96 -2.33 -9.69
CA ALA A 40 -6.87 -1.83 -10.52
C ALA A 40 -6.28 -0.49 -10.04
N PHE A 41 -7.07 0.37 -9.38
CA PHE A 41 -6.55 1.60 -8.78
C PHE A 41 -5.57 1.31 -7.65
N LEU A 42 -5.91 0.40 -6.74
CA LEU A 42 -5.07 0.04 -5.61
C LEU A 42 -3.79 -0.67 -6.07
N ASP A 43 -3.90 -1.57 -7.05
CA ASP A 43 -2.74 -2.26 -7.64
C ASP A 43 -1.76 -1.27 -8.30
N ASN A 44 -2.28 -0.34 -9.10
CA ASN A 44 -1.45 0.67 -9.76
C ASN A 44 -0.79 1.61 -8.75
N LEU A 45 -1.52 2.00 -7.70
CA LEU A 45 -0.99 2.81 -6.61
C LEU A 45 0.13 2.08 -5.86
N GLN A 46 -0.09 0.81 -5.49
CA GLN A 46 0.92 -0.02 -4.85
C GLN A 46 2.17 -0.14 -5.71
N GLY A 47 2.01 -0.45 -7.01
CA GLY A 47 3.13 -0.58 -7.93
C GLY A 47 3.92 0.71 -8.11
N ALA A 48 3.25 1.87 -8.15
CA ALA A 48 3.91 3.16 -8.21
C ALA A 48 4.73 3.46 -6.94
N LEU A 49 4.15 3.21 -5.76
CA LEU A 49 4.83 3.41 -4.49
C LEU A 49 6.01 2.45 -4.31
N GLN A 50 5.87 1.18 -4.71
CA GLN A 50 6.95 0.19 -4.64
C GLN A 50 8.14 0.58 -5.51
N ARG A 51 7.90 1.01 -6.76
CA ARG A 51 8.98 1.53 -7.63
C ARG A 51 9.70 2.70 -6.98
N LYS A 52 8.94 3.65 -6.42
CA LYS A 52 9.51 4.82 -5.76
C LYS A 52 10.34 4.46 -4.52
N ALA A 53 9.88 3.50 -3.72
CA ALA A 53 10.63 3.01 -2.57
C ALA A 53 11.91 2.27 -2.98
N GLN A 54 11.86 1.45 -4.04
CA GLN A 54 13.03 0.79 -4.60
C GLN A 54 14.08 1.79 -5.11
N GLU A 55 13.66 2.87 -5.78
CA GLU A 55 14.53 3.97 -6.18
C GLU A 55 15.24 4.64 -4.99
N GLU A 56 14.60 4.63 -3.82
CA GLU A 56 15.14 5.14 -2.55
C GLU A 56 15.93 4.08 -1.76
N GLY A 57 16.12 2.88 -2.33
CA GLY A 57 16.91 1.80 -1.74
C GLY A 57 16.17 0.95 -0.71
N VAL A 58 14.84 1.06 -0.63
CA VAL A 58 14.02 0.25 0.28
C VAL A 58 13.81 -1.15 -0.27
N ASP A 59 14.13 -2.17 0.54
CA ASP A 59 13.74 -3.55 0.27
C ASP A 59 12.25 -3.76 0.52
N ILE A 60 11.45 -3.67 -0.54
CA ILE A 60 10.00 -3.88 -0.51
C ILE A 60 9.59 -5.33 -0.17
N GLY A 61 10.52 -6.29 -0.27
CA GLY A 61 10.31 -7.67 0.18
C GLY A 61 10.38 -7.82 1.71
N HIS A 62 11.03 -6.86 2.38
CA HIS A 62 11.08 -6.79 3.82
C HIS A 62 9.90 -5.97 4.36
N HIS A 63 8.86 -6.66 4.86
CA HIS A 63 7.63 -6.03 5.34
C HIS A 63 7.85 -4.83 6.27
N THR A 64 8.81 -4.94 7.21
CA THR A 64 9.12 -3.85 8.14
C THR A 64 9.70 -2.62 7.43
N ALA A 65 10.56 -2.81 6.43
CA ALA A 65 11.16 -1.70 5.69
C ALA A 65 10.12 -0.99 4.82
N TRP A 66 9.25 -1.76 4.18
CA TRP A 66 8.10 -1.24 3.45
C TRP A 66 7.13 -0.46 4.35
N ASP A 67 6.75 -1.03 5.49
CA ASP A 67 5.84 -0.39 6.43
C ASP A 67 6.42 0.92 6.99
N LEU A 68 7.70 0.93 7.36
CA LEU A 68 8.39 2.14 7.82
C LEU A 68 8.43 3.22 6.73
N TRP A 69 8.74 2.85 5.49
CA TRP A 69 8.81 3.80 4.37
C TRP A 69 7.45 4.43 4.03
N LEU A 70 6.37 3.66 4.19
CA LEU A 70 5.00 4.16 4.09
C LEU A 70 4.60 5.12 5.21
N GLY A 71 5.40 5.24 6.28
CA GLY A 71 5.09 6.08 7.43
C GLY A 71 4.19 5.39 8.46
N ASN A 72 4.19 4.05 8.53
CA ASN A 72 3.63 3.33 9.68
C ASN A 72 4.61 3.44 10.85
N GLU A 73 4.32 4.32 11.81
CA GLU A 73 5.15 4.54 13.01
C GLU A 73 5.12 3.37 14.00
N THR A 74 4.16 2.46 13.85
CA THR A 74 4.06 1.20 14.61
C THR A 74 3.94 0.02 13.65
N PRO A 75 5.05 -0.42 13.02
CA PRO A 75 5.05 -1.70 12.34
C PRO A 75 4.77 -2.77 13.40
N THR A 76 3.60 -3.40 13.34
CA THR A 76 3.29 -4.53 14.21
C THR A 76 4.35 -5.61 13.95
N PRO A 77 5.14 -6.02 14.94
CA PRO A 77 6.18 -7.03 14.76
C PRO A 77 5.61 -8.28 14.11
N CYS A 78 6.41 -8.95 13.26
CA CYS A 78 5.99 -10.16 12.54
C CYS A 78 5.32 -11.19 13.46
N GLU A 79 5.82 -11.31 14.69
CA GLU A 79 5.34 -12.21 15.75
C GLU A 79 3.90 -11.92 16.18
N GLU A 80 3.50 -10.65 16.24
CA GLU A 80 2.13 -10.26 16.59
C GLU A 80 1.17 -10.48 15.42
N ARG A 81 1.62 -10.26 14.17
CA ARG A 81 0.84 -10.53 12.94
C ARG A 81 0.46 -12.01 12.78
N VAL A 82 1.29 -12.94 13.25
CA VAL A 82 1.05 -14.38 13.08
C VAL A 82 0.41 -15.06 14.29
N LYS A 83 0.25 -14.34 15.40
CA LYS A 83 -0.21 -14.87 16.70
C LYS A 83 -1.62 -15.49 16.67
N GLY A 84 -2.41 -15.19 15.63
CA GLY A 84 -3.76 -15.74 15.41
C GLY A 84 -3.90 -16.65 14.18
N ARG A 85 -2.82 -16.95 13.43
CA ARG A 85 -2.91 -17.83 12.26
C ARG A 85 -3.13 -19.27 12.72
N LYS A 86 -4.33 -19.80 12.49
CA LYS A 86 -4.57 -21.25 12.57
C LYS A 86 -3.57 -21.94 11.65
N ARG A 87 -2.72 -22.79 12.22
CA ARG A 87 -1.92 -23.73 11.45
C ARG A 87 -2.90 -24.64 10.71
N LEU A 88 -2.91 -24.56 9.38
CA LEU A 88 -3.46 -25.64 8.56
C LEU A 88 -2.58 -26.86 8.85
N GLY A 89 -3.19 -27.87 9.48
CA GLY A 89 -2.56 -29.17 9.70
C GLY A 89 -2.36 -29.92 8.39
#